data_AF-A0A2H9LTT8-F1
#
_entry.id   AF-A0A2H9LTT8-F1
#
_cell.length_a   1.000
_cell.length_b   1.000
_cell.length_c   1.000
_cell.angle_alpha   90.00
_cell.angle_beta   90.00
_cell.angle_gamma   90.00
#
_symmetry.space_group_name_H-M   'P 1'
#
loop_
_entity.id
_entity.type
_entity.pdbx_description
1 polymer ?
#
loop_
_entity_poly.entity_id
_entity_poly.type
_entity_poly.pdbx_seq_one_letter_code
_entity_poly.pdbx_strand_id
1 'polypeptide(L)'
;MKLKRGGFKMAVNSKKDALKALSDVNPEHNFWVCDGGVLKSINDLLSALKKMNKNVFQAHVNKEKNDFANWINDIIKDEKLAKDISKTKEKKEIIKKITQRVKWLSKKAK
;
A
#
# COMPACT_ATOMS: atom_id res chain seq x y z
N MET A 1 9.30 8.86 -34.02
CA MET A 1 9.42 7.60 -33.25
C MET A 1 8.26 7.51 -32.26
N LYS A 2 7.20 6.75 -32.59
CA LYS A 2 6.02 6.59 -31.72
C LYS A 2 6.35 5.54 -30.66
N LEU A 3 6.65 5.98 -29.44
CA LEU A 3 6.72 5.08 -28.29
C LEU A 3 5.31 4.51 -28.06
N LYS A 4 5.13 3.24 -28.40
CA LYS A 4 3.96 2.45 -28.00
C LYS A 4 3.93 2.45 -26.47
N ARG A 5 3.02 3.21 -25.87
CA ARG A 5 2.70 3.09 -24.45
C ARG A 5 2.09 1.70 -24.26
N GLY A 6 2.92 0.74 -23.84
CA GLY A 6 2.49 -0.60 -23.48
C GLY A 6 1.34 -0.52 -22.47
N GLY A 7 0.33 -1.36 -22.68
CA GLY A 7 -0.89 -1.40 -21.88
C GLY A 7 -0.58 -1.47 -20.38
N PHE A 8 -1.24 -0.58 -19.63
CA PHE A 8 -1.21 -0.49 -18.18
C PHE A 8 -1.51 -1.86 -17.54
N LYS A 9 -0.60 -2.35 -16.69
CA LYS A 9 -0.86 -3.55 -15.88
C LYS A 9 -1.85 -3.24 -14.75
N MET A 10 -2.53 -4.31 -14.36
CA MET A 10 -3.84 -4.40 -13.71
C MET A 10 -4.00 -3.59 -12.41
N ALA A 11 -4.84 -2.56 -12.45
CA ALA A 11 -5.55 -2.11 -11.24
C ALA A 11 -6.44 -3.26 -10.71
N VAL A 12 -6.73 -3.29 -9.41
CA VAL A 12 -7.77 -4.18 -8.86
C VAL A 12 -9.06 -4.01 -9.67
N ASN A 13 -9.45 -5.03 -10.45
CA ASN A 13 -10.52 -4.92 -11.44
C ASN A 13 -11.72 -5.81 -11.12
N SER A 14 -11.51 -6.91 -10.39
CA SER A 14 -12.55 -7.87 -10.01
C SER A 14 -12.80 -7.90 -8.49
N LYS A 15 -13.91 -8.54 -8.09
CA LYS A 15 -14.19 -8.86 -6.68
C LYS A 15 -13.09 -9.73 -6.06
N LYS A 16 -12.57 -10.72 -6.81
CA LYS A 16 -11.48 -11.59 -6.37
C LYS A 16 -10.19 -10.82 -6.12
N ASP A 17 -9.84 -9.88 -7.00
CA ASP A 17 -8.66 -9.04 -6.81
C ASP A 17 -8.81 -8.14 -5.58
N ALA A 18 -10.01 -7.61 -5.34
CA ALA A 18 -10.29 -6.78 -4.17
C ALA A 18 -10.18 -7.57 -2.87
N LEU A 19 -10.68 -8.82 -2.85
CA LEU A 19 -10.50 -9.73 -1.72
C LEU A 19 -9.02 -10.03 -1.48
N LYS A 20 -8.25 -10.32 -2.53
CA LYS A 20 -6.81 -10.61 -2.43
C LYS A 20 -6.00 -9.40 -1.93
N ALA A 21 -6.34 -8.19 -2.37
CA ALA A 21 -5.68 -6.98 -1.90
C ALA A 21 -5.97 -6.66 -0.42
N LEU A 22 -7.08 -7.18 0.12
CA LEU A 22 -7.49 -7.01 1.52
C LEU A 22 -7.07 -8.17 2.43
N SER A 23 -6.70 -9.32 1.88
CA SER A 23 -6.29 -10.50 2.66
C SER A 23 -4.86 -10.36 3.16
N ASP A 24 -4.51 -11.21 4.13
CA ASP A 24 -3.14 -11.38 4.59
C ASP A 24 -2.25 -11.91 3.45
N VAL A 25 -1.01 -11.45 3.44
CA VAL A 25 0.05 -11.95 2.56
C VAL A 25 0.67 -13.22 3.15
N ASN A 26 1.43 -13.96 2.33
CA ASN A 26 2.26 -15.05 2.84
C ASN A 26 3.23 -14.49 3.90
N PRO A 27 3.43 -15.14 5.06
CA PRO A 27 4.41 -14.73 6.06
C PRO A 27 5.78 -14.29 5.53
N GLU A 28 6.28 -14.93 4.46
CA GLU A 28 7.55 -14.57 3.80
C GLU A 28 7.56 -13.18 3.13
N HIS A 29 6.38 -12.58 2.96
CA HIS A 29 6.16 -11.26 2.36
C HIS A 29 5.61 -10.23 3.35
N ASN A 30 5.59 -10.55 4.65
CA ASN A 30 5.23 -9.59 5.67
C ASN A 30 6.14 -8.36 5.61
N PHE A 31 5.58 -7.19 5.90
CA PHE A 31 6.37 -5.98 6.06
C PHE A 31 6.83 -5.86 7.52
N TRP A 32 8.14 -5.82 7.72
CA TRP A 32 8.75 -5.65 9.04
C TRP A 32 9.06 -4.17 9.28
N VAL A 33 8.41 -3.61 10.29
CA VAL A 33 8.64 -2.24 10.75
C VAL A 33 9.84 -2.24 11.69
N CYS A 34 10.67 -1.19 11.63
CA CYS A 34 11.90 -1.12 12.44
C CYS A 34 11.68 -1.12 13.97
N ASP A 35 10.45 -0.89 14.44
CA ASP A 35 10.06 -0.97 15.85
C ASP A 35 9.54 -2.37 16.28
N GLY A 36 9.71 -3.38 15.42
CA GLY A 36 9.27 -4.76 15.67
C GLY A 36 7.85 -5.06 15.21
N GLY A 37 7.12 -4.08 14.68
CA GLY A 37 5.80 -4.30 14.10
C GLY A 37 5.83 -5.18 12.85
N VAL A 38 4.83 -6.04 12.68
CA VAL A 38 4.67 -6.91 11.49
C VAL A 38 3.35 -6.58 10.82
N LEU A 39 3.38 -6.25 9.53
CA LEU A 39 2.19 -5.94 8.74
C LEU A 39 1.96 -7.05 7.72
N LYS A 40 0.77 -7.65 7.78
CA LYS A 40 0.36 -8.76 6.91
C LYS A 40 -0.61 -8.30 5.83
N SER A 41 -1.24 -7.15 6.02
CA SER A 41 -2.25 -6.62 5.10
C SER A 41 -2.24 -5.09 5.02
N ILE A 42 -2.99 -4.54 4.05
CA ILE A 42 -3.24 -3.09 3.99
C ILE A 42 -3.96 -2.58 5.26
N ASN A 43 -4.81 -3.40 5.88
CA ASN A 43 -5.51 -3.02 7.11
C ASN A 43 -4.55 -2.90 8.30
N ASP A 44 -3.55 -3.78 8.38
CA ASP A 44 -2.49 -3.68 9.39
C ASP A 44 -1.67 -2.42 9.18
N LEU A 45 -1.27 -2.13 7.94
CA LEU A 45 -0.56 -0.89 7.60
C LEU A 45 -1.35 0.34 8.01
N LEU A 46 -2.66 0.40 7.70
CA LEU A 46 -3.51 1.52 8.09
C LEU A 46 -3.57 1.68 9.62
N SER A 47 -3.70 0.57 10.35
CA SER A 47 -3.74 0.57 11.81
C SER A 47 -2.41 0.98 12.43
N ALA A 48 -1.30 0.49 11.87
CA ALA A 48 0.05 0.83 12.27
C ALA A 48 0.32 2.33 12.05
N LEU A 49 0.06 2.88 10.86
CA LEU A 49 0.31 4.30 10.55
C LEU A 49 -0.38 5.27 11.52
N LYS A 50 -1.58 4.93 11.99
CA LYS A 50 -2.33 5.74 12.96
C LYS A 50 -1.62 5.85 14.32
N LYS A 51 -0.89 4.81 14.73
CA LYS A 51 -0.19 4.73 16.02
C LYS A 51 1.32 4.95 15.90
N MET A 52 1.87 4.81 14.69
CA MET A 52 3.31 4.83 14.40
C MET A 52 3.95 6.17 14.75
N ASN A 53 5.06 6.10 15.47
CA ASN A 53 5.86 7.27 15.83
C ASN A 53 6.48 7.93 14.60
N LYS A 54 6.73 9.24 14.69
CA LYS A 54 7.26 10.04 13.56
C LYS A 54 8.59 9.49 13.04
N ASN A 55 9.51 9.14 13.93
CA ASN A 55 10.85 8.67 13.55
C ASN A 55 10.79 7.32 12.84
N VAL A 56 9.96 6.39 13.33
CA VAL A 56 9.69 5.09 12.69
C VAL A 56 9.11 5.28 11.29
N PHE A 57 8.12 6.18 11.15
CA PHE A 57 7.55 6.51 9.85
C PHE A 57 8.60 7.08 8.88
N GLN A 58 9.47 7.99 9.36
CA GLN A 58 10.51 8.62 8.54
C GLN A 58 11.62 7.64 8.10
N ALA A 59 11.82 6.54 8.82
CA ALA A 59 12.73 5.47 8.40
C ALA A 59 12.25 4.75 7.12
N HIS A 60 10.93 4.71 6.89
CA HIS A 60 10.31 4.07 5.72
C HIS A 60 9.86 5.06 4.65
N VAL A 61 9.57 6.32 5.02
CA VAL A 61 9.11 7.36 4.12
C VAL A 61 9.96 8.62 4.31
N ASN A 62 10.80 8.91 3.34
CA ASN A 62 11.70 10.07 3.35
C ASN A 62 11.82 10.66 1.93
N LYS A 63 12.75 11.60 1.71
CA LYS A 63 12.91 12.25 0.40
C LYS A 63 13.18 11.26 -0.75
N GLU A 64 13.88 10.16 -0.46
CA GLU A 64 14.35 9.20 -1.45
C GLU A 64 13.35 8.06 -1.67
N LYS A 65 12.70 7.59 -0.60
CA LYS A 65 11.89 6.35 -0.65
C LYS A 65 10.51 6.47 -0.02
N ASN A 66 9.68 5.49 -0.36
CA ASN A 66 8.44 5.16 0.34
C ASN A 66 8.29 3.63 0.31
N ASP A 67 8.81 2.97 1.35
CA ASP A 67 8.86 1.51 1.41
C ASP A 67 7.45 0.89 1.42
N PHE A 68 6.46 1.59 1.99
CA PHE A 68 5.06 1.15 1.96
C PHE A 68 4.51 1.13 0.53
N ALA A 69 4.87 2.11 -0.30
CA ALA A 69 4.46 2.14 -1.70
C ALA A 69 5.04 0.95 -2.48
N ASN A 70 6.31 0.63 -2.24
CA ASN A 70 6.98 -0.52 -2.87
C ASN A 70 6.31 -1.84 -2.43
N TRP A 71 6.07 -2.02 -1.13
CA TRP A 71 5.41 -3.21 -0.61
C TRP A 71 3.98 -3.38 -1.15
N ILE A 72 3.21 -2.30 -1.22
CA ILE A 72 1.85 -2.32 -1.82
C ILE A 72 1.90 -2.71 -3.30
N ASN A 73 2.89 -2.20 -4.05
CA ASN A 73 3.06 -2.53 -5.46
C ASN A 73 3.46 -3.99 -5.67
N ASP A 74 4.49 -4.43 -4.94
CA ASP A 74 5.20 -5.67 -5.23
C ASP A 74 4.56 -6.87 -4.56
N ILE A 75 3.97 -6.69 -3.39
CA ILE A 75 3.35 -7.78 -2.61
C ILE A 75 1.83 -7.74 -2.72
N ILE A 76 1.21 -6.60 -2.40
CA ILE A 76 -0.26 -6.50 -2.42
C ILE A 76 -0.82 -6.44 -3.85
N LYS A 77 0.00 -6.03 -4.82
CA LYS A 77 -0.36 -5.85 -6.24
C LYS A 77 -1.46 -4.80 -6.46
N ASP A 78 -1.51 -3.75 -5.62
CA ASP A 78 -2.39 -2.59 -5.83
C ASP A 78 -1.60 -1.40 -6.39
N GLU A 79 -1.26 -1.47 -7.67
CA GLU A 79 -0.45 -0.47 -8.38
C GLU A 79 -1.05 0.94 -8.28
N LYS A 80 -2.40 1.05 -8.24
CA LYS A 80 -3.09 2.34 -8.11
C LYS A 80 -2.73 2.99 -6.77
N LEU A 81 -2.90 2.26 -5.67
CA LEU A 81 -2.60 2.79 -4.35
C LEU A 81 -1.10 3.10 -4.20
N ALA A 82 -0.25 2.18 -4.67
CA ALA A 82 1.20 2.37 -4.65
C ALA A 82 1.61 3.67 -5.35
N LYS A 83 1.10 3.90 -6.57
CA LYS A 83 1.35 5.14 -7.33
C LYS A 83 0.82 6.36 -6.58
N ASP A 84 -0.40 6.30 -6.06
CA ASP A 84 -1.05 7.41 -5.36
C ASP A 84 -0.25 7.85 -4.12
N ILE A 85 0.44 6.93 -3.43
CA ILE A 85 1.24 7.25 -2.24
C ILE A 85 2.75 7.40 -2.49
N SER A 86 3.30 6.90 -3.60
CA SER A 86 4.75 6.84 -3.89
C SER A 86 5.52 8.16 -3.62
N LYS A 87 4.95 9.28 -4.05
CA LYS A 87 5.53 10.64 -3.87
C LYS A 87 5.01 11.37 -2.62
N THR A 88 4.07 10.78 -1.88
CA THR A 88 3.51 11.39 -0.67
C THR A 88 4.45 11.15 0.50
N LYS A 89 4.83 12.23 1.20
CA LYS A 89 5.73 12.17 2.36
C LYS A 89 5.02 12.46 3.69
N GLU A 90 3.79 12.97 3.61
CA GLU A 90 2.97 13.28 4.77
C GLU A 90 2.19 12.06 5.26
N LYS A 91 2.45 11.63 6.51
CA LYS A 91 1.79 10.47 7.13
C LYS A 91 0.27 10.57 7.08
N LYS A 92 -0.28 11.75 7.37
CA LYS A 92 -1.74 12.00 7.34
C LYS A 92 -2.34 11.79 5.95
N GLU A 93 -1.65 12.21 4.90
CA GLU A 93 -2.13 12.06 3.53
C GLU A 93 -2.05 10.61 3.06
N ILE A 94 -0.99 9.88 3.45
CA ILE A 94 -0.91 8.43 3.20
C ILE A 94 -2.08 7.70 3.88
N ILE A 95 -2.34 7.97 5.16
CA ILE A 95 -3.47 7.39 5.91
C ILE A 95 -4.79 7.65 5.18
N LYS A 96 -5.02 8.88 4.73
CA LYS A 96 -6.23 9.27 4.00
C LYS A 96 -6.39 8.45 2.71
N LYS A 97 -5.35 8.37 1.87
CA LYS A 97 -5.35 7.62 0.61
C LYS A 97 -5.59 6.13 0.82
N ILE A 98 -4.92 5.53 1.81
CA ILE A 98 -5.13 4.11 2.18
C ILE A 98 -6.56 3.90 2.67
N THR A 99 -7.08 4.77 3.54
CA THR A 99 -8.46 4.66 4.05
C THR A 99 -9.49 4.68 2.92
N GLN A 100 -9.33 5.62 1.97
CA GLN A 100 -10.21 5.72 0.81
C GLN A 100 -10.13 4.46 -0.06
N ARG A 101 -8.92 3.94 -0.28
CA ARG A 101 -8.72 2.73 -1.06
C ARG A 101 -9.31 1.50 -0.40
N VAL A 102 -9.07 1.28 0.89
CA VAL A 102 -9.67 0.18 1.67
C VAL A 102 -11.20 0.24 1.56
N LYS A 103 -11.81 1.41 1.77
CA LYS A 103 -13.26 1.58 1.63
C LYS A 103 -13.77 1.20 0.23
N TRP A 104 -13.04 1.56 -0.83
CA TRP A 104 -13.38 1.17 -2.19
C TRP A 104 -13.24 -0.35 -2.41
N LEU A 105 -12.13 -0.95 -1.95
CA LEU A 105 -11.88 -2.39 -2.04
C LEU A 105 -12.96 -3.19 -1.31
N SER A 106 -13.34 -2.79 -0.09
CA SER A 106 -14.38 -3.46 0.67
C SER A 106 -15.75 -3.40 0.00
N LYS A 107 -16.05 -2.32 -0.74
CA LYS A 107 -17.28 -2.25 -1.55
C LYS A 107 -17.20 -3.16 -2.78
N LYS A 108 -16.05 -3.19 -3.45
CA LYS A 108 -15.80 -4.02 -4.64
C LYS A 108 -15.74 -5.52 -4.30
N ALA A 109 -15.40 -5.85 -3.07
CA ALA A 109 -15.32 -7.22 -2.54
C ALA A 109 -16.67 -7.80 -2.12
N LYS A 110 -17.72 -6.97 -1.98
CA LYS A 110 -19.10 -7.43 -1.75
C LYS A 110 -19.69 -7.91 -3.07
#